data_AF-A0A7S0PEE3-F1
#
_entry.id   AF-A0A7S0PEE3-F1
#
_cell.length_a   1.000
_cell.length_b   1.000
_cell.length_c   1.000
_cell.angle_alpha   90.00
_cell.angle_beta   90.00
_cell.angle_gamma   90.00
#
_symmetry.space_group_name_H-M   'P 1'
#
loop_
_entity.id
_entity.type
_entity.pdbx_description
1 polymer ?
#
loop_
_entity_poly.entity_id
_entity_poly.type
_entity_poly.pdbx_seq_one_letter_code
_entity_poly.pdbx_strand_id
1 'polypeptide(L)'
;DAYARAQSVASEALTNVRTVHAFGGQRAESRRYASHLDLAEEIGMRTGAALGFGIGLLFLVMFSAYAAGMLYGAHRIRLSREENPLCVFAVVAEGATANCYTAGTLMEAFFAVLIGGSTLGQVAPPVSAVSTAMAAAGRIFAAIDRKSAIDPSGKPDAGSKPSLGASGSATAAPSAAAAAGSSAGPKARGHIEFRDVSFAFPSDPDRKVLNNFSVTVRPGETLALVGES
;
A
#
# COMPACT_ATOMS: atom_id res chain seq x y z
N ASP A 1 1.22 -19.60 -9.11
CA ASP A 1 0.04 -20.29 -9.68
C ASP A 1 -0.10 -21.76 -9.31
N ALA A 2 0.92 -22.62 -9.44
CA ALA A 2 0.80 -24.04 -9.07
C ALA A 2 0.47 -24.25 -7.57
N TYR A 3 1.16 -23.56 -6.67
CA TYR A 3 0.84 -23.57 -5.23
C TYR A 3 -0.53 -22.99 -4.91
N ALA A 4 -1.01 -22.00 -5.68
CA ALA A 4 -2.31 -21.39 -5.45
C ALA A 4 -3.46 -22.40 -5.66
N ARG A 5 -3.33 -23.31 -6.63
CA ARG A 5 -4.29 -24.41 -6.86
C ARG A 5 -4.27 -25.45 -5.74
N ALA A 6 -3.09 -25.79 -5.23
CA ALA A 6 -2.99 -26.70 -4.09
C ALA A 6 -3.60 -26.06 -2.83
N GLN A 7 -3.35 -24.77 -2.60
CA GLN A 7 -3.94 -23.99 -1.51
C GLN A 7 -5.46 -23.87 -1.63
N SER A 8 -6.01 -23.67 -2.83
CA SER A 8 -7.46 -23.60 -3.01
C SER A 8 -8.14 -24.92 -2.66
N VAL A 9 -7.56 -26.06 -3.07
CA VAL A 9 -8.06 -27.40 -2.73
C VAL A 9 -7.97 -27.65 -1.22
N ALA A 10 -6.84 -27.31 -0.59
CA ALA A 10 -6.69 -27.44 0.85
C ALA A 10 -7.70 -26.56 1.61
N SER A 11 -7.92 -25.33 1.16
CA SER A 11 -8.90 -24.42 1.75
C SER A 11 -10.32 -24.98 1.63
N GLU A 12 -10.72 -25.43 0.44
CA GLU A 12 -12.02 -26.06 0.19
C GLU A 12 -12.28 -27.25 1.12
N ALA A 13 -11.29 -28.14 1.26
CA ALA A 13 -11.37 -29.32 2.13
C ALA A 13 -11.43 -28.97 3.62
N LEU A 14 -10.71 -27.94 4.07
CA LEU A 14 -10.68 -27.49 5.46
C LEU A 14 -11.95 -26.74 5.85
N THR A 15 -12.44 -25.84 4.99
CA THR A 15 -13.71 -25.13 5.21
C THR A 15 -14.87 -26.13 5.35
N ASN A 16 -14.84 -27.22 4.58
CA ASN A 16 -15.86 -28.26 4.56
C ASN A 16 -15.47 -29.54 5.33
N VAL A 17 -14.58 -29.44 6.32
CA VAL A 17 -13.99 -30.64 6.98
C VAL A 17 -15.02 -31.62 7.55
N ARG A 18 -16.15 -31.12 8.06
CA ARG A 18 -17.23 -31.96 8.60
C ARG A 18 -17.91 -32.80 7.51
N THR A 19 -18.11 -32.25 6.31
CA THR A 19 -18.73 -32.99 5.21
C THR A 19 -17.74 -33.99 4.62
N VAL A 20 -16.47 -33.61 4.45
CA VAL A 20 -15.42 -34.53 3.99
C VAL A 20 -15.28 -35.72 4.95
N HIS A 21 -15.35 -35.49 6.26
CA HIS A 21 -15.31 -36.56 7.25
C HIS A 21 -16.59 -37.43 7.22
N ALA A 22 -17.77 -36.81 7.10
CA ALA A 22 -19.04 -37.53 7.07
C ALA A 22 -19.15 -38.51 5.88
N PHE A 23 -18.55 -38.16 4.74
CA PHE A 23 -18.52 -39.00 3.53
C PHE A 23 -17.25 -39.87 3.40
N GLY A 24 -16.34 -39.87 4.39
CA GLY A 24 -15.09 -40.64 4.33
C GLY A 24 -14.15 -40.22 3.19
N GLY A 25 -14.24 -38.96 2.74
CA GLY A 25 -13.55 -38.43 1.57
C GLY A 25 -12.07 -38.05 1.80
N GLN A 26 -11.50 -38.31 2.99
CA GLN A 26 -10.17 -37.80 3.36
C GLN A 26 -9.07 -38.27 2.40
N ARG A 27 -9.12 -39.54 1.97
CA ARG A 27 -8.13 -40.11 1.05
C ARG A 27 -8.25 -39.55 -0.38
N ALA A 28 -9.46 -39.18 -0.80
CA ALA A 28 -9.68 -38.62 -2.13
C ALA A 28 -9.14 -37.18 -2.19
N GLU A 29 -9.44 -36.37 -1.17
CA GLU A 29 -8.93 -35.00 -1.07
C GLU A 29 -7.41 -34.95 -0.85
N SER A 30 -6.84 -35.89 -0.06
CA SER A 30 -5.38 -35.96 0.11
C SER A 30 -4.65 -36.26 -1.20
N ARG A 31 -5.20 -37.16 -2.04
CA ARG A 31 -4.64 -37.47 -3.36
C ARG A 31 -4.77 -36.30 -4.33
N ARG A 32 -5.93 -35.62 -4.30
CA ARG A 32 -6.16 -34.41 -5.11
C ARG A 32 -5.15 -33.32 -4.76
N TYR A 33 -4.89 -33.08 -3.48
CA TYR A 33 -3.85 -32.16 -3.02
C TYR A 33 -2.45 -32.59 -3.47
N ALA A 34 -2.07 -33.86 -3.28
CA ALA A 34 -0.76 -34.39 -3.69
C ALA A 34 -0.50 -34.19 -5.20
N SER A 35 -1.49 -34.46 -6.04
CA SER A 35 -1.35 -34.28 -7.50
C SER A 35 -1.04 -32.83 -7.92
N HIS A 36 -1.49 -31.84 -7.15
CA HIS A 36 -1.17 -30.44 -7.39
C HIS A 36 0.20 -30.03 -6.84
N LEU A 37 0.72 -30.76 -5.84
CA LEU A 37 2.05 -30.55 -5.30
C LEU A 37 3.15 -31.07 -6.23
N ASP A 38 2.96 -32.22 -6.88
CA ASP A 38 3.96 -32.78 -7.80
C ASP A 38 4.32 -31.78 -8.93
N LEU A 39 3.29 -31.13 -9.49
CA LEU A 39 3.46 -30.08 -10.49
C LEU A 39 4.18 -28.85 -9.91
N ALA A 40 3.85 -28.46 -8.68
CA ALA A 40 4.51 -27.34 -8.01
C ALA A 40 5.98 -27.63 -7.71
N GLU A 41 6.31 -28.88 -7.38
CA GLU A 41 7.66 -29.36 -7.12
C GLU A 41 8.52 -29.35 -8.39
N GLU A 42 8.02 -29.90 -9.51
CA GLU A 42 8.77 -29.90 -10.76
C GLU A 42 9.08 -28.48 -11.25
N ILE A 43 8.10 -27.58 -11.17
CA ILE A 43 8.28 -26.16 -11.48
C ILE A 43 9.30 -25.54 -10.53
N GLY A 44 9.17 -25.81 -9.23
CA GLY A 44 10.11 -25.35 -8.19
C GLY A 44 11.55 -25.80 -8.45
N MET A 45 11.76 -27.07 -8.83
CA MET A 45 13.08 -27.61 -9.15
C MET A 45 13.69 -26.95 -10.38
N ARG A 46 12.93 -26.77 -11.46
CA ARG A 46 13.43 -26.11 -12.68
C ARG A 46 13.74 -24.64 -12.44
N THR A 47 12.87 -23.93 -11.73
CA THR A 47 13.11 -22.53 -11.36
C THR A 47 14.31 -22.41 -10.42
N GLY A 48 14.45 -23.31 -9.45
CA GLY A 48 15.59 -23.35 -8.54
C GLY A 48 16.90 -23.61 -9.26
N ALA A 49 16.92 -24.57 -10.20
CA ALA A 49 18.09 -24.84 -11.04
C ALA A 49 18.47 -23.64 -11.92
N ALA A 50 17.48 -22.99 -12.56
CA ALA A 50 17.71 -21.80 -13.38
C ALA A 50 18.25 -20.62 -12.53
N LEU A 51 17.69 -20.39 -11.34
CA LEU A 51 18.16 -19.37 -10.41
C LEU A 51 19.58 -19.67 -9.93
N GLY A 52 19.86 -20.92 -9.57
CA GLY A 52 21.19 -21.36 -9.12
C GLY A 52 22.25 -21.19 -10.21
N PHE A 53 21.93 -21.59 -11.45
CA PHE A 53 22.82 -21.37 -12.60
C PHE A 53 23.06 -19.89 -12.86
N GLY A 54 22.00 -19.06 -12.81
CA GLY A 54 22.11 -17.62 -12.98
C GLY A 54 23.01 -16.97 -11.94
N ILE A 55 22.81 -17.29 -10.65
CA ILE A 55 23.64 -16.79 -9.56
C ILE A 55 25.09 -17.28 -9.72
N GLY A 56 25.29 -18.56 -10.03
CA GLY A 56 26.64 -19.13 -10.25
C GLY A 56 27.39 -18.45 -11.40
N LEU A 57 26.72 -18.19 -12.53
CA LEU A 57 27.30 -17.49 -13.67
C LEU A 57 27.68 -16.04 -13.32
N LEU A 58 26.82 -15.34 -12.57
CA LEU A 58 27.12 -13.99 -12.09
C LEU A 58 28.37 -13.96 -11.21
N PHE A 59 28.48 -14.90 -10.25
CA PHE A 59 29.67 -15.03 -9.40
C PHE A 59 30.92 -15.38 -10.21
N LEU A 60 30.81 -16.27 -11.19
CA LEU A 60 31.93 -16.65 -12.06
C LEU A 60 32.47 -15.42 -12.82
N VAL A 61 31.59 -14.64 -13.44
CA VAL A 61 31.97 -13.41 -14.18
C VAL A 61 32.59 -12.38 -13.24
N MET A 62 31.98 -12.17 -12.06
CA MET A 62 32.47 -11.23 -11.06
C MET A 62 33.89 -11.59 -10.57
N PHE A 63 34.12 -12.83 -10.14
CA PHE A 63 35.45 -13.26 -9.69
C PHE A 63 36.47 -13.27 -10.82
N SER A 64 36.06 -13.62 -12.04
CA SER A 64 36.94 -13.55 -13.21
C SER A 64 37.38 -12.12 -13.52
N ALA A 65 36.46 -11.15 -13.45
CA ALA A 65 36.77 -9.74 -13.62
C ALA A 65 37.72 -9.22 -12.53
N TYR A 66 37.52 -9.64 -11.28
CA TYR A 66 38.42 -9.29 -10.17
C TYR A 66 39.81 -9.89 -10.34
N ALA A 67 39.91 -11.16 -10.75
CA ALA A 67 41.18 -11.81 -11.02
C ALA A 67 41.93 -11.11 -12.17
N ALA A 68 41.24 -10.81 -13.28
CA ALA A 68 41.81 -10.08 -14.40
C ALA A 68 42.28 -8.67 -14.00
N GLY A 69 41.48 -7.95 -13.20
CA GLY A 69 41.84 -6.64 -12.65
C GLY A 69 43.11 -6.67 -11.80
N MET A 70 43.26 -7.68 -10.93
CA MET A 70 44.48 -7.83 -10.12
C MET A 70 45.70 -8.24 -10.96
N LEU A 71 45.55 -9.15 -11.93
CA LEU A 71 46.65 -9.55 -12.82
C LEU A 71 47.12 -8.36 -13.67
N TYR A 72 46.19 -7.57 -14.19
CA TYR A 72 46.50 -6.34 -14.92
C TYR A 72 47.15 -5.29 -14.01
N GLY A 73 46.62 -5.10 -12.80
CA GLY A 73 47.20 -4.19 -11.81
C GLY A 73 48.64 -4.57 -11.44
N ALA A 74 48.91 -5.85 -11.19
CA ALA A 74 50.25 -6.35 -10.90
C ALA A 74 51.20 -6.17 -12.10
N HIS A 75 50.70 -6.39 -13.32
CA HIS A 75 51.47 -6.15 -14.54
C HIS A 75 51.83 -4.66 -14.69
N ARG A 76 50.89 -3.74 -14.42
CA ARG A 76 51.12 -2.29 -14.44
C ARG A 76 52.14 -1.83 -13.39
N ILE A 77 52.11 -2.39 -12.19
CA ILE A 77 53.12 -2.10 -11.16
C ILE A 77 54.52 -2.49 -11.65
N ARG A 78 54.67 -3.66 -12.29
CA ARG A 78 55.97 -4.10 -12.82
C ARG A 78 56.49 -3.14 -13.88
N LEU A 79 55.67 -2.79 -14.86
CA LEU A 79 56.04 -1.85 -15.93
C LEU A 79 56.41 -0.46 -15.37
N SER A 80 55.61 0.09 -14.45
CA SER A 80 55.92 1.38 -13.83
C SER A 80 57.20 1.36 -13.00
N ARG A 81 57.57 0.20 -12.43
CA ARG A 81 58.82 0.03 -11.67
C ARG A 81 60.04 -0.10 -12.59
N GLU A 82 59.88 -0.71 -13.76
CA GLU A 82 60.92 -0.78 -14.79
C GLU A 82 61.18 0.59 -15.42
N GLU A 83 60.13 1.38 -15.68
CA GLU A 83 60.26 2.72 -16.24
C GLU A 83 60.79 3.75 -15.22
N ASN A 84 60.41 3.63 -13.95
CA ASN A 84 60.81 4.56 -12.89
C ASN A 84 61.17 3.82 -11.58
N PRO A 85 62.46 3.57 -11.28
CA PRO A 85 62.87 2.84 -10.08
C PRO A 85 62.56 3.59 -8.78
N LEU A 86 62.31 4.91 -8.83
CA LEU A 86 61.88 5.70 -7.67
C LEU A 86 60.43 5.41 -7.22
N CYS A 87 59.59 4.74 -8.03
CA CYS A 87 58.21 4.42 -7.66
C CYS A 87 58.10 3.46 -6.45
N VAL A 88 59.19 2.80 -6.04
CA VAL A 88 59.27 1.97 -4.82
C VAL A 88 59.19 2.78 -3.53
N PHE A 89 59.77 3.97 -3.54
CA PHE A 89 59.86 4.86 -2.38
C PHE A 89 58.80 5.96 -2.42
N ALA A 90 57.87 5.91 -3.38
CA ALA A 90 56.76 6.83 -3.50
C ALA A 90 55.76 6.59 -2.35
N VAL A 91 56.18 6.95 -1.14
CA VAL A 91 55.33 7.20 0.00
C VAL A 91 54.62 8.51 -0.29
N VAL A 92 53.37 8.41 -0.74
CA VAL A 92 52.30 9.43 -0.73
C VAL A 92 52.79 10.85 -0.43
N ALA A 93 53.57 11.43 -1.35
CA ALA A 93 53.95 12.84 -1.29
C ALA A 93 53.12 13.56 -2.36
N GLU A 94 52.30 14.52 -1.92
CA GLU A 94 51.40 15.29 -2.77
C GLU A 94 52.15 15.89 -3.97
N GLY A 95 51.75 15.49 -5.18
CA GLY A 95 52.15 16.16 -6.42
C GLY A 95 53.07 15.39 -7.38
N ALA A 96 53.58 14.20 -7.05
CA ALA A 96 54.51 13.45 -7.91
C ALA A 96 53.94 12.14 -8.52
N THR A 97 52.64 12.09 -8.81
CA THR A 97 51.90 10.84 -9.11
C THR A 97 51.45 10.66 -10.56
N ALA A 98 52.03 11.37 -11.53
CA ALA A 98 51.54 11.27 -12.90
C ALA A 98 51.65 9.84 -13.50
N ASN A 99 52.56 8.97 -13.03
CA ASN A 99 52.79 7.63 -13.64
C ASN A 99 53.22 6.50 -12.68
N CYS A 100 53.20 6.67 -11.34
CA CYS A 100 53.57 5.60 -10.39
C CYS A 100 52.33 4.88 -9.84
N TYR A 101 52.22 3.57 -10.08
CA TYR A 101 51.21 2.72 -9.44
C TYR A 101 51.81 1.95 -8.27
N THR A 102 51.22 2.11 -7.08
CA THR A 102 51.59 1.35 -5.87
C THR A 102 50.51 0.30 -5.57
N ALA A 103 50.87 -0.76 -4.83
CA ALA A 103 49.90 -1.75 -4.39
C ALA A 103 48.71 -1.12 -3.64
N GLY A 104 48.97 -0.11 -2.80
CA GLY A 104 47.94 0.63 -2.06
C GLY A 104 46.89 1.29 -2.96
N THR A 105 47.33 2.05 -3.97
CA THR A 105 46.42 2.75 -4.90
C THR A 105 45.52 1.81 -5.70
N LEU A 106 46.01 0.61 -6.03
CA LEU A 106 45.20 -0.40 -6.73
C LEU A 106 44.20 -1.08 -5.80
N MET A 107 44.60 -1.38 -4.56
CA MET A 107 43.68 -1.96 -3.57
C MET A 107 42.58 -0.97 -3.21
N GLU A 108 42.91 0.33 -3.06
CA GLU A 108 41.94 1.39 -2.83
C GLU A 108 40.91 1.48 -3.97
N ALA A 109 41.38 1.57 -5.22
CA ALA A 109 40.50 1.60 -6.39
C ALA A 109 39.63 0.32 -6.49
N PHE A 110 40.19 -0.85 -6.17
CA PHE A 110 39.45 -2.11 -6.16
C PHE A 110 38.33 -2.12 -5.11
N PHE A 111 38.62 -1.74 -3.86
CA PHE A 111 37.60 -1.69 -2.80
C PHE A 111 36.55 -0.62 -3.06
N ALA A 112 36.92 0.53 -3.64
CA ALA A 112 35.97 1.57 -4.02
C ALA A 112 34.95 1.06 -5.05
N VAL A 113 35.40 0.34 -6.08
CA VAL A 113 34.52 -0.26 -7.10
C VAL A 113 33.66 -1.39 -6.50
N LEU A 114 34.24 -2.25 -5.64
CA LEU A 114 33.53 -3.34 -4.98
C LEU A 114 32.40 -2.82 -4.07
N ILE A 115 32.70 -1.83 -3.24
CA ILE A 115 31.73 -1.22 -2.32
C ILE A 115 30.68 -0.45 -3.13
N GLY A 116 31.09 0.33 -4.14
CA GLY A 116 30.17 1.10 -5.00
C GLY A 116 29.20 0.22 -5.79
N GLY A 117 29.67 -0.91 -6.34
CA GLY A 117 28.81 -1.87 -7.02
C GLY A 117 27.82 -2.56 -6.07
N SER A 118 28.30 -2.95 -4.88
CA SER A 118 27.48 -3.64 -3.87
C SER A 118 26.39 -2.75 -3.28
N THR A 119 26.67 -1.45 -3.09
CA THR A 119 25.68 -0.49 -2.59
C THR A 119 24.61 -0.18 -3.62
N LEU A 120 24.98 -0.05 -4.91
CA LEU A 120 24.01 0.19 -5.98
C LEU A 120 22.97 -0.94 -6.09
N GLY A 121 23.40 -2.20 -5.93
CA GLY A 121 22.49 -3.34 -5.89
C GLY A 121 21.49 -3.30 -4.73
N GLN A 122 21.89 -2.74 -3.58
CA GLN A 122 21.02 -2.59 -2.40
C GLN A 122 20.06 -1.40 -2.48
N VAL A 123 20.17 -0.53 -3.49
CA VAL A 123 19.22 0.59 -3.69
C VAL A 123 17.86 0.10 -4.19
N ALA A 124 17.78 -1.09 -4.79
CA ALA A 124 16.53 -1.59 -5.39
C ALA A 124 15.36 -1.78 -4.39
N PRO A 125 15.52 -2.44 -3.23
CA PRO A 125 14.41 -2.60 -2.28
C PRO A 125 13.87 -1.26 -1.72
N PRO A 126 14.70 -0.31 -1.25
CA PRO A 126 14.22 0.99 -0.81
C PRO A 126 13.50 1.78 -1.91
N VAL A 127 14.01 1.74 -3.16
CA VAL A 127 13.34 2.40 -4.31
C VAL A 127 11.96 1.79 -4.54
N SER A 128 11.85 0.46 -4.50
CA SER A 128 10.55 -0.21 -4.62
C SER A 128 9.59 0.17 -3.49
N ALA A 129 10.08 0.25 -2.25
CA ALA A 129 9.28 0.67 -1.10
C ALA A 129 8.75 2.10 -1.28
N VAL A 130 9.60 3.04 -1.69
CA VAL A 130 9.20 4.43 -1.99
C VAL A 130 8.15 4.46 -3.10
N SER A 131 8.31 3.66 -4.16
CA SER A 131 7.33 3.62 -5.25
C SER A 131 5.95 3.13 -4.77
N THR A 132 5.90 2.12 -3.91
CA THR A 132 4.64 1.62 -3.33
C THR A 132 4.03 2.65 -2.37
N ALA A 133 4.85 3.34 -1.58
CA ALA A 133 4.41 4.41 -0.70
C ALA A 133 3.79 5.57 -1.48
N MET A 134 4.40 5.99 -2.60
CA MET A 134 3.85 7.04 -3.48
C MET A 134 2.50 6.63 -4.07
N ALA A 135 2.35 5.37 -4.51
CA ALA A 135 1.08 4.87 -5.04
C ALA A 135 -0.04 4.86 -3.99
N ALA A 136 0.26 4.45 -2.76
CA ALA A 136 -0.69 4.47 -1.65
C ALA A 136 -1.05 5.91 -1.22
N ALA A 137 -0.05 6.78 -1.12
CA ALA A 137 -0.21 8.17 -0.76
C ALA A 137 -1.18 8.90 -1.70
N GLY A 138 -1.14 8.60 -3.01
CA GLY A 138 -2.07 9.19 -3.98
C GLY A 138 -3.55 8.96 -3.63
N ARG A 139 -3.92 7.77 -3.16
CA ARG A 139 -5.30 7.47 -2.73
C ARG A 139 -5.66 8.18 -1.42
N ILE A 140 -4.71 8.24 -0.49
CA ILE A 140 -4.91 8.89 0.81
C ILE A 140 -5.10 10.40 0.61
N PHE A 141 -4.22 11.06 -0.15
CA PHE A 141 -4.34 12.48 -0.45
C PHE A 141 -5.59 12.78 -1.28
N ALA A 142 -5.95 11.93 -2.25
CA ALA A 142 -7.21 12.08 -2.98
C ALA A 142 -8.45 11.97 -2.07
N ALA A 143 -8.41 11.16 -1.02
CA ALA A 143 -9.49 11.06 -0.04
C ALA A 143 -9.52 12.25 0.92
N ILE A 144 -8.37 12.75 1.36
CA ILE A 144 -8.25 13.92 2.25
C ILE A 144 -8.72 15.19 1.54
N ASP A 145 -8.30 15.40 0.29
CA ASP A 145 -8.62 16.61 -0.48
C ASP A 145 -10.04 16.58 -1.07
N ARG A 146 -10.74 15.44 -0.97
CA ARG A 146 -12.12 15.31 -1.44
C ARG A 146 -13.05 16.17 -0.58
N LYS A 147 -13.60 17.23 -1.19
CA LYS A 147 -14.70 17.99 -0.60
C LYS A 147 -16.00 17.19 -0.65
N SER A 148 -16.60 16.95 0.51
CA SER A 148 -17.92 16.31 0.62
C SER A 148 -19.03 17.31 0.33
N ALA A 149 -20.03 16.92 -0.47
CA ALA A 149 -21.21 17.76 -0.73
C ALA A 149 -22.06 17.99 0.52
N ILE A 150 -22.05 17.03 1.44
CA ILE A 150 -22.69 17.12 2.76
C ILE A 150 -21.56 17.01 3.78
N ASP A 151 -21.12 18.14 4.35
CA ASP A 151 -20.05 18.19 5.35
C ASP A 151 -20.65 18.26 6.77
N PRO A 152 -20.44 17.24 7.61
CA PRO A 152 -20.90 17.24 8.99
C PRO A 152 -19.95 17.97 9.96
N SER A 153 -18.74 18.31 9.53
CA SER A 153 -17.62 18.78 10.36
C SER A 153 -17.23 20.24 10.14
N GLY A 154 -17.75 20.87 9.08
CA GLY A 154 -17.49 22.27 8.75
C GLY A 154 -17.84 23.21 9.91
N LYS A 155 -17.14 24.35 9.96
CA LYS A 155 -17.61 25.51 10.74
C LYS A 155 -19.09 25.76 10.41
N PRO A 156 -19.90 26.27 11.36
CA PRO A 156 -21.33 26.57 11.16
C PRO A 156 -21.52 27.75 10.21
N ASP A 157 -21.01 27.63 8.99
CA ASP A 157 -20.92 28.68 8.00
C ASP A 157 -21.88 28.29 6.87
N ALA A 158 -23.18 28.51 7.13
CA ALA A 158 -24.29 28.77 6.18
C ALA A 158 -25.66 28.29 6.70
N GLY A 159 -25.69 27.26 7.55
CA GLY A 159 -26.92 26.72 8.12
C GLY A 159 -27.36 27.47 9.37
N SER A 160 -28.62 27.89 9.45
CA SER A 160 -29.17 28.36 10.73
C SER A 160 -29.25 27.17 11.69
N LYS A 161 -28.75 27.33 12.92
CA LYS A 161 -28.88 26.32 13.98
C LYS A 161 -30.17 26.61 14.75
N PRO A 162 -31.29 25.91 14.47
CA PRO A 162 -32.52 26.14 15.21
C PRO A 162 -32.36 25.63 16.65
N SER A 163 -32.87 26.40 17.60
CA SER A 163 -32.96 25.96 18.99
C SER A 163 -34.13 24.97 19.13
N LEU A 164 -33.95 23.89 19.89
CA LEU A 164 -35.04 22.97 20.18
C LEU A 164 -36.04 23.70 21.09
N GLY A 165 -37.27 23.92 20.60
CA GLY A 165 -38.35 24.37 21.45
C GLY A 165 -38.68 23.24 22.43
N ALA A 166 -38.68 23.52 23.74
CA ALA A 166 -39.10 22.55 24.75
C ALA A 166 -40.48 22.00 24.37
N SER A 167 -40.57 20.69 24.23
CA SER A 167 -41.81 19.95 24.04
C SER A 167 -42.61 20.01 25.35
N GLY A 168 -43.37 21.09 25.53
CA GLY A 168 -44.28 21.28 26.64
C GLY A 168 -45.46 22.13 26.19
N SER A 169 -46.66 21.56 26.27
CA SER A 169 -47.93 22.24 26.15
C SER A 169 -48.01 23.48 27.05
N ALA A 170 -48.31 24.66 26.49
CA ALA A 170 -49.24 25.64 27.07
C ALA A 170 -49.27 26.97 26.29
N THR A 171 -50.50 27.45 26.16
CA THR A 171 -51.01 28.81 25.94
C THR A 171 -50.13 30.02 26.33
N ALA A 172 -50.09 30.99 25.40
CA ALA A 172 -50.18 32.46 25.54
C ALA A 172 -49.13 33.32 26.30
N ALA A 173 -48.79 34.42 25.60
CA ALA A 173 -48.51 35.81 26.03
C ALA A 173 -47.05 36.32 26.11
N PRO A 174 -46.80 37.62 25.77
CA PRO A 174 -45.47 38.18 25.51
C PRO A 174 -44.89 38.92 26.73
N SER A 175 -43.57 38.89 26.90
CA SER A 175 -42.85 39.86 27.74
C SER A 175 -41.38 39.96 27.33
N ALA A 176 -40.84 41.16 27.54
CA ALA A 176 -39.68 41.74 26.92
C ALA A 176 -38.34 41.46 27.65
N ALA A 177 -37.27 41.90 26.94
CA ALA A 177 -35.97 42.40 27.44
C ALA A 177 -34.79 41.41 27.61
N ALA A 178 -33.77 41.65 26.77
CA ALA A 178 -32.32 41.79 27.06
C ALA A 178 -31.54 40.57 27.65
N ALA A 179 -30.30 40.23 27.30
CA ALA A 179 -29.23 40.83 26.50
C ALA A 179 -28.22 39.76 26.02
N ALA A 180 -27.62 40.03 24.86
CA ALA A 180 -26.36 39.58 24.24
C ALA A 180 -25.66 38.27 24.67
N GLY A 181 -25.46 37.36 23.70
CA GLY A 181 -24.35 36.39 23.78
C GLY A 181 -24.46 35.03 23.07
N SER A 182 -25.46 34.76 22.23
CA SER A 182 -25.49 33.59 21.31
C SER A 182 -26.74 33.71 20.45
N SER A 183 -26.62 33.83 19.13
CA SER A 183 -27.76 33.99 18.23
C SER A 183 -28.53 32.67 18.13
N ALA A 184 -29.45 32.46 19.08
CA ALA A 184 -30.39 31.36 19.06
C ALA A 184 -31.24 31.43 17.78
N GLY A 185 -31.03 30.49 16.86
CA GLY A 185 -31.82 30.37 15.64
C GLY A 185 -33.30 30.05 15.94
N PRO A 186 -34.16 30.14 14.91
CA PRO A 186 -35.61 29.94 15.04
C PRO A 186 -35.93 28.63 15.76
N LYS A 187 -36.92 28.63 16.65
CA LYS A 187 -37.30 27.44 17.42
C LYS A 187 -37.86 26.36 16.49
N ALA A 188 -37.22 25.19 16.43
CA ALA A 188 -37.76 24.05 15.70
C ALA A 188 -38.97 23.50 16.46
N ARG A 189 -40.13 23.41 15.80
CA ARG A 189 -41.38 22.88 16.36
C ARG A 189 -41.57 21.37 16.13
N GLY A 190 -40.67 20.72 15.38
CA GLY A 190 -40.76 19.29 15.09
C GLY A 190 -41.77 18.90 14.01
N HIS A 191 -42.15 19.84 13.14
CA HIS A 191 -42.95 19.53 11.95
C HIS A 191 -42.04 18.94 10.87
N ILE A 192 -42.37 17.75 10.38
CA ILE A 192 -41.58 17.03 9.36
C ILE A 192 -42.46 16.82 8.13
N GLU A 193 -41.93 17.13 6.96
CA GLU A 193 -42.65 16.99 5.69
C GLU A 193 -41.71 16.48 4.61
N PHE A 194 -42.16 15.44 3.89
CA PHE A 194 -41.55 14.94 2.66
C PHE A 194 -42.43 15.40 1.50
N ARG A 195 -41.82 16.02 0.48
CA ARG A 195 -42.51 16.53 -0.71
C ARG A 195 -41.87 15.92 -1.96
N ASP A 196 -42.62 15.09 -2.66
CA ASP A 196 -42.30 14.45 -3.94
C ASP A 196 -40.90 13.81 -3.96
N VAL A 197 -40.54 13.14 -2.86
CA VAL A 197 -39.19 12.62 -2.65
C VAL A 197 -38.98 11.36 -3.47
N SER A 198 -37.97 11.40 -4.35
CA SER A 198 -37.46 10.24 -5.08
C SER A 198 -36.02 9.96 -4.66
N PHE A 199 -35.70 8.68 -4.42
CA PHE A 199 -34.39 8.28 -3.89
C PHE A 199 -33.92 6.94 -4.47
N ALA A 200 -32.63 6.87 -4.79
CA ALA A 200 -31.90 5.65 -5.14
C ALA A 200 -30.57 5.64 -4.38
N PHE A 201 -30.10 4.44 -4.00
CA PHE A 201 -28.81 4.33 -3.31
C PHE A 201 -27.65 4.56 -4.29
N PRO A 202 -26.55 5.22 -3.87
CA PRO A 202 -25.39 5.43 -4.77
C PRO A 202 -24.75 4.14 -5.29
N SER A 203 -24.89 3.03 -4.57
CA SER A 203 -24.39 1.71 -4.97
C SER A 203 -25.20 1.05 -6.09
N ASP A 204 -26.46 1.47 -6.28
CA ASP A 204 -27.38 0.99 -7.33
C ASP A 204 -28.26 2.17 -7.79
N PRO A 205 -27.71 3.09 -8.61
CA PRO A 205 -28.38 4.34 -8.96
C PRO A 205 -29.59 4.13 -9.89
N ASP A 206 -29.66 3.00 -10.60
CA ASP A 206 -30.74 2.70 -11.55
C ASP A 206 -32.00 2.19 -10.84
N ARG A 207 -31.83 1.59 -9.64
CA ARG A 207 -32.95 1.09 -8.84
C ARG A 207 -33.46 2.13 -7.85
N LYS A 208 -34.53 2.82 -8.23
CA LYS A 208 -35.24 3.74 -7.32
C LYS A 208 -35.97 2.97 -6.21
N VAL A 209 -35.71 3.36 -4.97
CA VAL A 209 -36.35 2.81 -3.77
C VAL A 209 -37.56 3.65 -3.35
N LEU A 210 -37.48 4.97 -3.53
CA LEU A 210 -38.61 5.88 -3.33
C LEU A 210 -38.96 6.57 -4.66
N ASN A 211 -40.25 6.65 -4.97
CA ASN A 211 -40.78 7.29 -6.18
C ASN A 211 -41.89 8.27 -5.78
N ASN A 212 -41.60 9.58 -5.89
CA ASN A 212 -42.53 10.69 -5.60
C ASN A 212 -43.27 10.54 -4.25
N PHE A 213 -42.53 10.20 -3.19
CA PHE A 213 -43.10 9.99 -1.86
C PHE A 213 -43.38 11.32 -1.16
N SER A 214 -44.63 11.52 -0.75
CA SER A 214 -45.11 12.72 -0.05
C SER A 214 -45.86 12.33 1.22
N VAL A 215 -45.39 12.81 2.37
CA VAL A 215 -46.04 12.59 3.68
C VAL A 215 -45.74 13.73 4.63
N THR A 216 -46.69 14.03 5.52
CA THR A 216 -46.57 15.12 6.49
C THR A 216 -46.81 14.58 7.90
N VAL A 217 -45.93 14.90 8.84
CA VAL A 217 -46.04 14.55 10.27
C VAL A 217 -46.11 15.83 11.09
N ARG A 218 -47.16 15.98 11.89
CA ARG A 218 -47.32 17.17 12.74
C ARG A 218 -46.54 17.00 14.05
N PRO A 219 -46.18 18.12 14.71
CA PRO A 219 -45.54 18.08 16.03
C PRO A 219 -46.31 17.20 17.03
N GLY A 220 -45.64 16.22 17.63
CA GLY A 220 -46.23 15.32 18.63
C GLY A 220 -47.00 14.11 18.07
N GLU A 221 -47.17 14.00 16.75
CA GLU A 221 -47.75 12.82 16.12
C GLU A 221 -46.71 11.69 15.97
N THR A 222 -47.16 10.45 16.09
CA THR A 222 -46.36 9.26 15.77
C THR A 222 -46.85 8.67 14.46
N LEU A 223 -45.96 8.52 13.48
CA LEU A 223 -46.24 7.87 12.20
C LEU A 223 -45.66 6.46 12.19
N ALA A 224 -46.44 5.48 11.74
CA ALA A 224 -45.97 4.12 11.47
C ALA A 224 -45.91 3.89 9.95
N LEU A 225 -44.79 3.37 9.45
CA LEU A 225 -44.61 2.97 8.07
C LEU A 225 -44.73 1.44 7.99
N VAL A 226 -45.66 0.96 7.16
CA VAL A 226 -45.87 -0.47 6.88
C VAL A 226 -45.77 -0.70 5.38
N GLY A 227 -45.15 -1.80 4.98
CA GLY A 227 -44.95 -2.16 3.59
C GLY A 227 -44.45 -3.59 3.45
N GLU A 228 -44.56 -4.12 2.24
CA GLU A 228 -43.94 -5.38 1.83
C GLU A 228 -42.45 -5.20 1.55
N SER A 229 -41.68 -6.28 1.69
CA SER A 229 -40.22 -6.27 1.51
C SER A 229 -39.79 -6.73 0.13
#